data_AF-W7WDH4-F1
#
_entry.id   AF-W7WDH4-F1
#
_cell.length_a   1.000
_cell.length_b   1.000
_cell.length_c   1.000
_cell.angle_alpha   90.00
_cell.angle_beta   90.00
_cell.angle_gamma   90.00
#
_symmetry.space_group_name_H-M   'P 1'
#
loop_
_entity.id
_entity.type
_entity.pdbx_description
1 polymer ?
#
loop_
_entity_poly.entity_id
_entity_poly.type
_entity_poly.pdbx_seq_one_letter_code
_entity_poly.pdbx_strand_id
1 'polypeptide(L)'
;MRLQLLSDLHLETEAYTPEPSGDAELLVLAGDIDSRWDGLERFARWPVPVLFVAGNHEFDRRELRSAWPALRERCASLGITLLEREQHLRTDKAGRRIRFVATTRWCDFDLFGAAGRERAMRAAGYFMHVMRARCDGRLFDAAAVRDEALACRAWLAQALAERPMPTPPS
;
A
#
# COMPACT_ATOMS: atom_id res chain seq x y z
N MET A 1 16.90 -11.87 -5.26
CA MET A 1 15.53 -11.63 -5.74
C MET A 1 15.53 -10.48 -6.72
N ARG A 2 15.09 -10.70 -7.95
CA ARG A 2 14.75 -9.63 -8.89
C ARG A 2 13.29 -9.23 -8.72
N LEU A 3 13.06 -7.93 -8.52
CA LEU A 3 11.72 -7.36 -8.34
C LEU A 3 11.32 -6.61 -9.60
N GLN A 4 10.11 -6.85 -10.09
CA GLN A 4 9.40 -5.88 -10.91
C GLN A 4 8.61 -4.97 -9.96
N LEU A 5 8.74 -3.65 -10.12
CA LEU A 5 8.07 -2.66 -9.30
C LEU A 5 7.22 -1.76 -10.19
N LEU A 6 5.95 -1.59 -9.83
CA LEU A 6 5.02 -0.67 -10.49
C LEU A 6 4.28 0.14 -9.40
N SER A 7 4.07 1.42 -9.64
CA SER A 7 3.29 2.34 -8.78
C SER A 7 2.70 3.45 -9.65
N ASP A 8 1.74 4.20 -9.10
CA ASP A 8 1.21 5.43 -9.71
C ASP A 8 0.73 5.19 -11.16
N LEU A 9 0.12 4.03 -11.40
CA LEU A 9 -0.36 3.65 -12.73
C LEU A 9 -1.68 4.35 -13.08
N HIS A 10 -2.50 4.67 -12.07
CA HIS A 10 -3.78 5.35 -12.23
C HIS A 10 -4.64 4.80 -13.38
N LEU A 11 -4.83 3.48 -13.42
CA LEU A 11 -5.49 2.78 -14.54
C LEU A 11 -6.96 3.17 -14.74
N GLU A 12 -7.54 3.93 -13.80
CA GLU A 12 -8.88 4.50 -13.93
C GLU A 12 -8.95 5.65 -14.94
N THR A 13 -7.81 6.28 -15.25
CA THR A 13 -7.69 7.41 -16.18
C THR A 13 -6.64 7.16 -17.26
N GLU A 14 -5.57 6.43 -16.94
CA GLU A 14 -4.45 6.22 -17.84
C GLU A 14 -4.58 4.95 -18.68
N ALA A 15 -4.17 5.05 -19.95
CA ALA A 15 -4.12 3.91 -20.85
C ALA A 15 -2.73 3.27 -20.83
N TYR A 16 -2.50 2.37 -19.87
CA TYR A 16 -1.28 1.59 -19.76
C TYR A 16 -1.59 0.09 -19.70
N THR A 17 -0.77 -0.71 -20.37
CA THR A 17 -0.83 -2.18 -20.31
C THR A 17 0.47 -2.68 -19.71
N PRO A 18 0.47 -3.05 -18.41
CA PRO A 18 1.65 -3.59 -17.75
C PRO A 18 2.08 -4.90 -18.41
N GLU A 19 3.38 -5.05 -18.67
CA GLU A 19 3.98 -6.28 -19.19
C GLU A 19 4.90 -6.93 -18.15
N PRO A 20 4.88 -8.27 -17.99
CA PRO A 20 5.79 -8.94 -17.08
C PRO A 20 7.26 -8.82 -17.49
N SER A 21 8.15 -8.54 -16.53
CA SER A 21 9.59 -8.68 -16.77
C SER A 21 10.01 -10.14 -16.70
N GLY A 22 10.63 -10.65 -17.75
CA GLY A 22 10.99 -12.08 -17.87
C GLY A 22 11.98 -12.60 -16.82
N ASP A 23 12.73 -11.72 -16.17
CA ASP A 23 13.71 -12.06 -15.13
C ASP A 23 13.20 -11.82 -13.70
N ALA A 24 12.01 -11.26 -13.53
CA ALA A 24 11.44 -10.99 -12.22
C ALA A 24 11.09 -12.30 -11.48
N GLU A 25 11.13 -12.23 -10.14
CA GLU A 25 10.73 -13.31 -9.24
C GLU A 25 9.50 -12.94 -8.39
N LEU A 26 9.18 -11.65 -8.38
CA LEU A 26 8.09 -11.05 -7.65
C LEU A 26 7.71 -9.73 -8.32
N LEU A 27 6.41 -9.49 -8.46
CA LEU A 27 5.86 -8.17 -8.76
C LEU A 27 5.48 -7.49 -7.45
N VAL A 28 5.89 -6.23 -7.28
CA VAL A 28 5.42 -5.34 -6.22
C VAL A 28 4.64 -4.21 -6.86
N LEU A 29 3.37 -4.11 -6.48
CA LEU A 29 2.51 -2.97 -6.74
C LEU A 29 2.62 -2.03 -5.53
N ALA A 30 3.16 -0.84 -5.70
CA ALA A 30 3.51 0.08 -4.61
C ALA A 30 2.61 1.32 -4.58
N GLY A 31 1.30 1.10 -4.68
CA GLY A 31 0.27 2.11 -4.49
C GLY A 31 -0.20 2.79 -5.77
N ASP A 32 -1.38 3.40 -5.68
CA ASP A 32 -2.01 4.23 -6.71
C ASP A 32 -2.09 3.52 -8.07
N ILE A 33 -2.59 2.29 -8.03
CA ILE A 33 -2.72 1.42 -9.20
C ILE A 33 -4.04 1.68 -9.91
N ASP A 34 -5.14 1.67 -9.16
CA ASP A 34 -6.48 1.91 -9.70
C ASP A 34 -7.49 2.24 -8.59
N SER A 35 -8.05 3.45 -8.60
CA SER A 35 -9.05 3.85 -7.59
C SER A 35 -10.37 3.06 -7.65
N ARG A 36 -10.68 2.44 -8.80
CA ARG A 36 -11.89 1.63 -9.00
C ARG A 36 -11.73 0.18 -8.52
N TRP A 37 -10.50 -0.30 -8.43
CA TRP A 37 -10.06 -1.68 -8.20
C TRP A 37 -10.32 -2.66 -9.35
N ASP A 38 -10.84 -2.19 -10.49
CA ASP A 38 -11.07 -2.99 -11.69
C ASP A 38 -9.75 -3.20 -12.45
N GLY A 39 -8.89 -2.18 -12.46
CA GLY A 39 -7.56 -2.24 -13.09
C GLY A 39 -6.66 -3.32 -12.51
N LEU A 40 -6.93 -3.78 -11.27
CA LEU A 40 -6.20 -4.87 -10.63
C LEU A 40 -6.32 -6.20 -11.41
N GLU A 41 -7.37 -6.40 -12.21
CA GLU A 41 -7.55 -7.61 -13.04
C GLU A 41 -6.41 -7.83 -14.04
N ARG A 42 -5.72 -6.75 -14.45
CA ARG A 42 -4.55 -6.83 -15.33
C ARG A 42 -3.39 -7.61 -14.71
N PHE A 43 -3.37 -7.72 -13.38
CA PHE A 43 -2.36 -8.45 -12.62
C PHE A 43 -2.85 -9.84 -12.17
N ALA A 44 -4.07 -10.23 -12.54
CA ALA A 44 -4.53 -11.60 -12.33
C ALA A 44 -3.70 -12.57 -13.17
N ARG A 45 -3.33 -13.72 -12.59
CA ARG A 45 -2.48 -14.72 -13.26
C ARG A 45 -1.12 -14.17 -13.73
N TRP A 46 -0.60 -13.13 -13.07
CA TRP A 46 0.76 -12.67 -13.32
C TRP A 46 1.76 -13.84 -13.18
N PRO A 47 2.78 -13.98 -14.04
CA PRO A 47 3.63 -15.17 -14.08
C PRO A 47 4.48 -15.38 -12.81
N VAL A 48 4.61 -14.34 -11.99
CA VAL A 48 5.23 -14.40 -10.67
C VAL A 48 4.24 -13.87 -9.63
N PRO A 49 4.37 -14.27 -8.35
CA PRO A 49 3.46 -13.77 -7.33
C PRO A 49 3.48 -12.24 -7.22
N VAL A 50 2.35 -11.68 -6.79
CA VAL A 50 2.14 -10.23 -6.71
C VAL A 50 1.93 -9.82 -5.26
N LEU A 51 2.76 -8.89 -4.76
CA LEU A 51 2.51 -8.15 -3.53
C LEU A 51 1.94 -6.79 -3.87
N PHE A 52 0.98 -6.32 -3.10
CA PHE A 52 0.38 -5.01 -3.26
C PHE A 52 0.35 -4.27 -1.93
N VAL A 53 0.75 -3.00 -1.98
CA VAL A 53 0.52 -2.02 -0.91
C VAL A 53 -0.34 -0.94 -1.53
N ALA A 54 -1.52 -0.68 -0.96
CA ALA A 54 -2.40 0.37 -1.46
C ALA A 54 -1.74 1.75 -1.29
N GLY A 55 -2.03 2.67 -2.21
CA GLY A 55 -1.81 4.09 -2.06
C GLY A 55 -3.07 4.77 -1.52
N ASN A 56 -3.15 6.08 -1.63
CA ASN A 56 -4.34 6.81 -1.18
C ASN A 56 -5.49 6.74 -2.20
N HIS A 57 -5.19 6.61 -3.50
CA HIS A 57 -6.22 6.61 -4.54
C HIS A 57 -7.12 5.38 -4.48
N GLU A 58 -6.63 4.25 -3.96
CA GLU A 58 -7.49 3.10 -3.68
C GLU A 58 -8.65 3.41 -2.71
N PHE A 59 -8.61 4.54 -1.98
CA PHE A 59 -9.63 4.98 -1.03
C PHE A 59 -10.46 6.18 -1.51
N ASP A 60 -10.27 6.63 -2.75
CA ASP A 60 -11.03 7.75 -3.31
C ASP A 60 -12.55 7.52 -3.18
N ARG A 61 -13.21 8.43 -2.46
CA ARG A 61 -14.66 8.47 -2.18
C ARG A 61 -15.17 7.24 -1.41
N ARG A 62 -14.31 6.52 -0.69
CA ARG A 62 -14.67 5.31 0.06
C ARG A 62 -14.67 5.55 1.57
N GLU A 63 -15.39 4.68 2.27
CA GLU A 63 -15.28 4.56 3.73
C GLU A 63 -14.17 3.56 4.08
N LEU A 64 -13.13 4.00 4.80
CA LEU A 64 -11.94 3.20 5.09
C LEU A 64 -12.28 1.88 5.81
N ARG A 65 -13.19 1.89 6.79
CA ARG A 65 -13.52 0.69 7.57
C ARG A 65 -14.09 -0.45 6.72
N SER A 66 -14.87 -0.12 5.70
CA SER A 66 -15.42 -1.11 4.77
C SER A 66 -14.54 -1.32 3.54
N ALA A 67 -13.75 -0.32 3.15
CA ALA A 67 -12.87 -0.40 1.99
C ALA A 67 -11.72 -1.39 2.19
N TRP A 68 -11.05 -1.38 3.35
CA TRP A 68 -9.96 -2.30 3.63
C TRP A 68 -10.31 -3.78 3.47
N PRO A 69 -11.36 -4.32 4.13
CA PRO A 69 -11.75 -5.72 3.94
C PRO A 69 -12.18 -6.01 2.50
N ALA A 70 -12.90 -5.10 1.84
CA ALA A 70 -13.33 -5.28 0.46
C ALA A 70 -12.15 -5.30 -0.54
N LEU A 71 -11.16 -4.43 -0.35
CA LEU A 71 -9.95 -4.42 -1.17
C LEU A 71 -9.13 -5.71 -0.97
N ARG A 72 -9.05 -6.19 0.28
CA ARG A 72 -8.37 -7.45 0.59
C ARG A 72 -9.06 -8.64 -0.09
N GLU A 73 -10.39 -8.71 -0.03
CA GLU A 73 -11.18 -9.72 -0.73
C GLU A 73 -10.96 -9.66 -2.25
N ARG A 74 -11.01 -8.45 -2.82
CA ARG A 74 -10.73 -8.24 -4.25
C ARG A 74 -9.33 -8.72 -4.63
N CYS A 75 -8.29 -8.34 -3.89
CA CYS A 75 -6.93 -8.79 -4.15
C CYS A 75 -6.80 -10.32 -4.05
N ALA A 76 -7.38 -10.93 -3.01
CA ALA A 76 -7.36 -12.37 -2.82
C ALA A 76 -8.03 -13.12 -3.99
N SER A 77 -9.15 -12.60 -4.52
CA SER A 77 -9.84 -13.17 -5.69
C SER A 77 -8.98 -13.20 -6.97
N LEU A 78 -7.97 -12.32 -7.05
CA LEU A 78 -7.07 -12.18 -8.19
C LEU A 78 -5.71 -12.87 -7.96
N GLY A 79 -5.49 -13.47 -6.79
CA GLY A 79 -4.19 -14.04 -6.40
C GLY A 79 -3.14 -12.99 -6.01
N ILE A 80 -3.57 -11.77 -5.65
CA ILE A 80 -2.70 -10.67 -5.21
C ILE A 80 -2.67 -10.65 -3.68
N THR A 81 -1.46 -10.57 -3.10
CA THR A 81 -1.30 -10.43 -1.65
C THR A 81 -1.26 -8.95 -1.28
N LEU A 82 -2.37 -8.41 -0.77
CA LEU A 82 -2.42 -7.07 -0.18
C LEU A 82 -1.74 -7.08 1.19
N LEU A 83 -0.87 -6.11 1.46
CA LEU A 83 -0.21 -5.90 2.74
C LEU A 83 -0.57 -4.52 3.30
N GLU A 84 -1.09 -4.50 4.52
CA GLU A 84 -1.32 -3.28 5.30
C GLU A 84 -1.02 -3.56 6.78
N ARG A 85 0.02 -2.91 7.30
CA ARG A 85 0.65 -3.25 8.61
C ARG A 85 0.92 -4.74 8.74
N GLU A 86 1.48 -5.33 7.70
CA GLU A 86 1.76 -6.75 7.59
C GLU A 86 3.19 -7.04 7.15
N GLN A 87 3.66 -8.23 7.52
CA GLN A 87 4.95 -8.76 7.08
C GLN A 87 4.72 -9.97 6.18
N HIS A 88 5.51 -10.11 5.12
CA HIS A 88 5.42 -11.24 4.20
C HIS A 88 6.80 -11.78 3.88
N LEU A 89 6.99 -13.09 4.02
CA LEU A 89 8.28 -13.74 3.79
C LEU A 89 8.31 -14.41 2.43
N ARG A 90 9.38 -14.19 1.68
CA ARG A 90 9.61 -14.86 0.40
C ARG A 90 11.03 -15.37 0.32
N THR A 91 11.20 -16.50 -0.37
CA THR A 91 12.51 -17.06 -0.69
C THR A 91 12.77 -16.81 -2.17
N ASP A 92 13.94 -16.29 -2.50
CA ASP A 92 14.34 -16.11 -3.90
C ASP A 92 14.91 -17.40 -4.51
N LYS A 93 15.16 -17.39 -5.82
CA LYS A 93 15.73 -18.52 -6.57
C LYS A 93 17.11 -18.95 -6.07
N ALA A 94 17.83 -18.09 -5.35
CA ALA A 94 19.11 -18.41 -4.72
C ALA A 94 18.97 -18.94 -3.27
N GLY A 95 17.73 -19.15 -2.80
CA GLY A 95 17.45 -19.64 -1.45
C GLY A 95 17.51 -18.55 -0.36
N ARG A 96 17.66 -17.28 -0.73
CA ARG A 96 17.70 -16.18 0.24
C ARG A 96 16.30 -15.84 0.71
N ARG A 97 16.10 -15.87 2.02
CA ARG A 97 14.87 -15.41 2.69
C ARG A 97 14.85 -13.88 2.76
N ILE A 98 13.78 -13.28 2.28
CA ILE A 98 13.53 -11.84 2.25
C ILE A 98 12.20 -11.57 2.94
N ARG A 99 12.22 -10.67 3.93
CA ARG A 99 11.05 -10.24 4.67
C ARG A 99 10.60 -8.87 4.14
N PHE A 100 9.41 -8.84 3.56
CA PHE A 100 8.71 -7.61 3.20
C PHE A 100 7.95 -7.12 4.43
N VAL A 101 8.05 -5.83 4.73
CA VAL A 101 7.33 -5.16 5.82
C VAL A 101 6.64 -3.97 5.18
N ALA A 102 5.32 -3.95 5.19
CA ALA A 102 4.57 -3.05 4.32
C ALA A 102 3.32 -2.49 5.00
N THR A 103 3.06 -1.22 4.71
CA THR A 103 1.87 -0.48 5.12
C THR A 103 1.70 0.75 4.23
N THR A 104 0.46 1.14 3.97
CA THR A 104 0.16 2.49 3.46
C THR A 104 0.54 3.48 4.57
N ARG A 105 1.65 4.21 4.36
CA ARG A 105 2.24 5.03 5.43
C ARG A 105 1.43 6.29 5.74
N TRP A 106 0.57 6.74 4.83
CA TRP A 106 -0.11 8.04 4.91
C TRP A 106 0.88 9.20 5.14
N CYS A 107 0.39 10.40 5.44
CA CYS A 107 1.22 11.58 5.65
C CYS A 107 1.14 12.08 7.09
N ASP A 108 2.29 12.17 7.77
CA ASP A 108 2.39 12.74 9.12
C ASP A 108 2.49 14.28 9.11
N PHE A 109 2.64 14.88 7.92
CA PHE A 109 2.80 16.32 7.67
C PHE A 109 4.04 16.94 8.35
N ASP A 110 5.04 16.12 8.68
CA ASP A 110 6.23 16.54 9.44
C ASP A 110 7.44 16.93 8.57
N LEU A 111 7.27 17.05 7.24
CA LEU A 111 8.38 17.38 6.30
C LEU A 111 9.14 18.67 6.69
N PHE A 112 8.42 19.69 7.17
CA PHE A 112 8.99 20.97 7.61
C PHE A 112 9.09 21.06 9.15
N GLY A 113 9.07 19.92 9.83
CA GLY A 113 9.03 19.82 11.28
C GLY A 113 7.75 20.35 11.91
N ALA A 114 7.72 20.37 13.25
CA ALA A 114 6.54 20.78 14.02
C ALA A 114 6.07 22.20 13.70
N ALA A 115 7.00 23.13 13.42
CA ALA A 115 6.69 24.52 13.09
C ALA A 115 5.96 24.66 11.73
N GLY A 116 6.27 23.79 10.75
CA GLY A 116 5.64 23.82 9.44
C GLY A 116 4.39 22.94 9.30
N ARG A 117 4.14 22.05 10.28
CA ARG A 117 3.06 21.05 10.23
C ARG A 117 1.69 21.65 9.98
N GLU A 118 1.32 22.69 10.73
CA GLU A 118 0.01 23.34 10.58
C GLU A 118 -0.22 23.86 9.16
N ARG A 119 0.80 24.47 8.55
CA ARG A 119 0.72 24.96 7.18
C ARG A 119 0.54 23.79 6.20
N ALA A 120 1.27 22.70 6.39
CA ALA A 120 1.16 21.50 5.56
C ALA A 120 -0.24 20.85 5.69
N MET A 121 -0.77 20.72 6.92
CA MET A 121 -2.11 20.18 7.16
C MET A 121 -3.21 21.07 6.56
N ARG A 122 -3.08 22.40 6.65
CA ARG A 122 -4.02 23.33 5.96
C ARG A 122 -3.99 23.14 4.45
N ALA A 123 -2.81 23.01 3.85
CA ALA A 123 -2.68 22.76 2.41
C ALA A 123 -3.26 21.40 2.00
N ALA A 124 -3.08 20.38 2.84
CA ALA A 124 -3.62 19.04 2.62
C ALA A 124 -5.15 19.00 2.62
N GLY A 125 -5.82 19.90 3.33
CA GLY A 125 -7.28 19.98 3.40
C GLY A 125 -7.95 19.98 2.02
N TYR A 126 -7.38 20.67 1.03
CA TYR A 126 -7.88 20.63 -0.35
C TYR A 126 -7.89 19.20 -0.91
N PHE A 127 -6.78 18.48 -0.80
CA PHE A 127 -6.66 17.11 -1.31
C PHE A 127 -7.56 16.13 -0.55
N MET A 128 -7.77 16.34 0.76
CA MET A 128 -8.72 15.52 1.53
C MET A 128 -10.16 15.70 1.03
N HIS A 129 -10.52 16.93 0.64
CA HIS A 129 -11.81 17.22 0.01
C HIS A 129 -11.94 16.70 -1.44
N VAL A 130 -10.82 16.47 -2.14
CA VAL A 130 -10.80 15.84 -3.46
C VAL A 130 -10.94 14.33 -3.34
N MET A 131 -10.12 13.70 -2.50
CA MET A 131 -10.16 12.27 -2.19
C MET A 131 -11.53 11.88 -1.63
N ARG A 132 -12.12 12.68 -0.73
CA ARG A 132 -13.44 12.43 -0.09
C ARG A 132 -13.57 11.07 0.58
N ALA A 133 -12.45 10.47 0.98
CA ALA A 133 -12.50 9.28 1.81
C ALA A 133 -13.11 9.63 3.17
N ARG A 134 -13.71 8.63 3.80
CA ARG A 134 -14.30 8.75 5.12
C ARG A 134 -13.71 7.70 6.05
N CYS A 135 -13.77 7.97 7.34
CA CYS A 135 -13.53 6.97 8.38
C CYS A 135 -14.60 7.14 9.45
N ASP A 136 -15.33 6.07 9.77
CA ASP A 136 -16.40 6.08 10.77
C ASP A 136 -17.47 7.18 10.47
N GLY A 137 -17.77 7.36 9.17
CA GLY A 137 -18.78 8.30 8.67
C GLY A 137 -18.32 9.76 8.58
N ARG A 138 -17.14 10.09 9.13
CA ARG A 138 -16.54 11.44 9.08
C ARG A 138 -15.57 11.55 7.92
N LEU A 139 -15.33 12.76 7.43
CA LEU A 139 -14.27 12.97 6.43
C LEU A 139 -12.93 12.50 6.99
N PHE A 140 -12.18 11.73 6.21
CA PHE A 140 -10.80 11.37 6.54
C PHE A 140 -9.91 12.59 6.26
N ASP A 141 -9.97 13.56 7.17
CA ASP A 141 -9.31 14.84 7.06
C ASP A 141 -7.80 14.76 7.39
N ALA A 142 -7.11 15.89 7.34
CA ALA A 142 -5.66 15.92 7.57
C ALA A 142 -5.26 15.48 8.98
N ALA A 143 -6.12 15.69 9.99
CA ALA A 143 -5.84 15.22 11.34
C ALA A 143 -5.96 13.69 11.41
N ALA A 144 -7.03 13.13 10.83
CA ALA A 144 -7.24 11.69 10.77
C ALA A 144 -6.15 10.97 9.94
N VAL A 145 -5.75 11.53 8.79
CA VAL A 145 -4.63 11.03 7.99
C VAL A 145 -3.33 11.02 8.80
N ARG A 146 -3.09 12.08 9.58
CA ARG A 146 -1.91 12.15 10.44
C ARG A 146 -1.93 11.08 11.52
N ASP A 147 -3.05 10.90 12.20
CA ASP A 147 -3.19 9.90 13.26
C ASP A 147 -2.92 8.49 12.71
N GLU A 148 -3.46 8.18 11.53
CA GLU A 148 -3.18 6.93 10.84
C GLU A 148 -1.70 6.81 10.44
N ALA A 149 -1.09 7.88 9.91
CA ALA A 149 0.33 7.89 9.56
C ALA A 149 1.24 7.62 10.76
N LEU A 150 0.90 8.17 11.93
CA LEU A 150 1.62 7.93 13.17
C LEU A 150 1.47 6.48 13.65
N ALA A 151 0.27 5.91 13.54
CA ALA A 151 0.02 4.51 13.87
C ALA A 151 0.81 3.57 12.94
N CYS A 152 0.78 3.80 11.62
CA CYS A 152 1.56 3.04 10.64
C CYS A 152 3.06 3.16 10.89
N ARG A 153 3.56 4.36 11.21
CA ARG A 153 4.97 4.59 11.55
C ARG A 153 5.39 3.86 12.81
N ALA A 154 4.57 3.87 13.86
CA ALA A 154 4.83 3.16 15.10
C ALA A 154 4.89 1.64 14.88
N TRP A 155 3.92 1.09 14.15
CA TRP A 155 3.92 -0.32 13.76
C TRP A 155 5.16 -0.68 12.93
N LEU A 156 5.49 0.13 11.92
CA LEU A 156 6.64 -0.12 11.05
C LEU A 156 7.96 -0.12 11.84
N ALA A 157 8.13 0.81 12.79
CA ALA A 157 9.30 0.84 13.66
C ALA A 157 9.41 -0.43 14.51
N GLN A 158 8.30 -0.95 15.04
CA GLN A 158 8.27 -2.20 15.80
C GLN A 158 8.64 -3.39 14.90
N ALA A 159 7.97 -3.52 13.75
CA ALA A 159 8.21 -4.60 12.79
C ALA A 159 9.67 -4.64 12.28
N LEU A 160 10.29 -3.48 12.06
CA LEU A 160 11.69 -3.38 11.64
C LEU A 160 12.68 -3.72 12.77
N ALA A 161 12.32 -3.47 14.03
CA ALA A 161 13.14 -3.82 15.19
C ALA A 161 13.14 -5.33 15.49
N GLU A 162 12.09 -6.05 15.09
CA GLU A 162 12.03 -7.50 15.19
C GLU A 162 13.13 -8.17 14.36
N ARG A 163 13.91 -9.07 14.99
CA ARG A 163 14.83 -9.93 14.26
C ARG A 163 14.03 -10.93 13.40
N PRO A 164 14.47 -11.22 12.17
CA PRO A 164 13.86 -12.29 11.39
C PRO A 164 13.87 -13.58 12.20
N MET A 165 12.70 -14.20 12.40
CA MET A 165 12.57 -15.45 13.14
C MET A 165 13.54 -16.50 12.57
N PRO A 166 14.41 -17.11 13.41
CA PRO A 166 15.21 -18.24 12.97
C PRO A 166 14.30 -19.38 12.52
N THR A 167 14.76 -20.16 11.56
CA THR A 167 14.00 -21.29 11.00
C THR A 167 13.61 -22.26 12.12
N PRO A 168 12.36 -22.76 12.18
CA PRO A 168 12.11 -23.99 12.91
C PRO A 168 13.01 -25.09 12.33
N PRO A 169 13.63 -25.95 13.16
CA PRO A 169 14.36 -27.09 12.63
C PRO A 169 13.41 -27.97 11.81
N SER A 170 13.92 -28.43 10.66
CA SER A 170 13.29 -29.40 9.76
C SER A 170 13.02 -30.73 10.45
#